data_AF-A0A7V5GYW5-F1
#
_entry.id   AF-A0A7V5GYW5-F1
#
_cell.length_a   1.000
_cell.length_b   1.000
_cell.length_c   1.000
_cell.angle_alpha   90.00
_cell.angle_beta   90.00
_cell.angle_gamma   90.00
#
_symmetry.space_group_name_H-M   'P 1'
#
loop_
_entity.id
_entity.type
_entity.pdbx_description
1 polymer ?
#
loop_
_entity_poly.entity_id
_entity_poly.type
_entity_poly.pdbx_seq_one_letter_code
_entity_poly.pdbx_strand_id
1 'polypeptide(L)' 'MHCQLQSPERMLFDGEAKMVVARSPEGEFAVMEGHAPLMAALGPSPLRIKADSGEKTYALSGGVLQVSADA' A
#
# COMPACT_ATOMS: atom_id res chain seq x y z
N MET A 1 3.04 -1.91 -11.06
CA MET A 1 3.81 -1.48 -9.88
C MET A 1 3.75 -2.67 -8.95
N HIS A 2 4.89 -3.28 -8.71
CA HIS A 2 4.97 -4.41 -7.82
C HIS A 2 4.69 -3.95 -6.38
N CYS A 3 3.75 -4.61 -5.70
CA CYS A 3 3.31 -4.25 -4.36
C CYS A 3 3.36 -5.48 -3.45
N GLN A 4 3.96 -5.28 -2.28
CA GLN A 4 4.04 -6.29 -1.23
C GLN A 4 3.40 -5.75 0.05
N LEU A 5 2.50 -6.54 0.64
CA LEU A 5 1.94 -6.30 1.97
C LEU A 5 2.32 -7.44 2.88
N GLN A 6 3.03 -7.14 3.95
CA GLN A 6 3.49 -8.11 4.93
C GLN A 6 3.10 -7.68 6.34
N SER A 7 2.62 -8.63 7.13
CA SER A 7 2.51 -8.51 8.59
C SER A 7 3.71 -9.20 9.26
N PRO A 8 3.94 -9.00 10.57
CA PRO A 8 5.01 -9.69 11.29
C PRO A 8 4.97 -11.23 11.14
N GLU A 9 3.79 -11.81 10.94
CA GLU A 9 3.57 -13.25 10.89
C GLU A 9 3.71 -13.82 9.48
N ARG A 10 3.26 -13.09 8.44
CA ARG A 10 3.23 -13.59 7.06
C ARG A 10 3.03 -12.50 6.01
N MET A 11 3.32 -12.87 4.76
CA MET A 11 2.96 -12.10 3.58
C MET A 11 1.45 -12.24 3.28
N LEU A 12 0.77 -11.10 3.08
CA LEU A 12 -0.68 -10.99 2.87
C LEU A 12 -1.04 -10.66 1.41
N PHE A 13 -0.15 -9.97 0.72
CA PHE A 13 -0.24 -9.66 -0.70
C PHE A 13 1.16 -9.60 -1.31
N ASP A 14 1.30 -10.15 -2.50
CA ASP A 14 2.50 -10.05 -3.33
C ASP A 14 2.04 -10.13 -4.79
N GLY A 15 2.29 -9.08 -5.57
CA GLY A 15 1.95 -9.03 -6.98
C GLY A 15 1.76 -7.63 -7.54
N GLU A 16 1.21 -7.55 -8.74
CA GLU A 16 0.99 -6.28 -9.43
C GLU A 16 -0.24 -5.54 -8.90
N ALA A 17 -0.01 -4.27 -8.54
CA ALA A 17 -1.06 -3.33 -8.18
C ALA A 17 -1.06 -2.15 -9.17
N LYS A 18 -2.27 -1.69 -9.51
CA LYS A 18 -2.48 -0.45 -10.28
C LYS A 18 -2.61 0.77 -9.38
N MET A 19 -3.15 0.57 -8.18
CA MET A 19 -3.35 1.63 -7.21
C MET A 19 -3.40 1.05 -5.80
N VAL A 20 -2.75 1.73 -4.86
CA VAL A 20 -2.83 1.45 -3.43
C VAL A 20 -3.40 2.68 -2.74
N VAL A 21 -4.52 2.53 -2.03
CA VAL A 21 -5.09 3.60 -1.21
C VAL A 21 -4.81 3.32 0.26
N ALA A 22 -4.14 4.26 0.91
CA ALA A 22 -3.70 4.16 2.29
C ALA A 22 -4.00 5.46 3.05
N ARG A 23 -3.93 5.40 4.39
CA ARG A 23 -4.17 6.56 5.25
C ARG A 23 -2.98 6.81 6.18
N SER A 24 -2.41 8.00 6.08
CA SER A 24 -1.48 8.54 7.07
C SER A 24 -2.25 9.27 8.17
N PRO A 25 -1.60 9.64 9.29
CA PRO A 25 -2.21 10.52 10.29
C PRO A 25 -2.70 11.86 9.72
N GLU A 26 -2.13 12.31 8.60
CA GLU A 26 -2.44 13.60 7.95
C GLU A 26 -3.61 13.49 6.96
N GLY A 27 -3.93 12.29 6.46
CA GLY A 27 -5.01 12.13 5.50
C GLY A 27 -4.97 10.82 4.71
N GLU A 28 -5.91 10.68 3.79
CA GLU A 28 -5.96 9.57 2.84
C GLU A 28 -5.22 9.95 1.55
N PHE A 29 -4.47 9.01 0.99
CA PHE A 29 -3.73 9.19 -0.24
C PHE A 29 -3.71 7.91 -1.07
N ALA A 30 -3.43 8.06 -2.36
CA ALA A 30 -3.31 6.95 -3.30
C ALA A 30 -1.94 6.96 -3.98
N VAL A 31 -1.32 5.79 -4.09
CA VAL A 31 -0.09 5.55 -4.84
C VAL A 31 -0.44 4.80 -6.11
N MET A 32 0.10 5.24 -7.23
CA MET A 32 -0.08 4.63 -8.56
C MET A 32 1.29 4.38 -9.21
N GLU A 33 1.28 3.71 -10.36
CA GLU A 33 2.46 3.57 -11.20
C GLU A 33 3.18 4.91 -11.43
N GLY A 34 4.51 4.92 -11.33
CA GLY A 34 5.34 6.10 -11.56
C GLY A 34 5.27 7.16 -10.46
N HIS A 35 4.67 6.86 -9.30
CA HIS A 35 4.71 7.76 -8.15
C HIS A 35 6.16 7.99 -7.67
N ALA A 36 6.49 9.23 -7.32
CA ALA A 36 7.79 9.58 -6.76
C ALA A 36 8.08 8.77 -5.47
N PRO A 37 9.37 8.57 -5.11
CA PRO A 37 9.71 7.90 -3.86
C PRO A 37 9.01 8.55 -2.65
N LEU A 38 8.44 7.72 -1.79
CA LEU A 38 7.64 8.15 -0.64
C LEU A 38 7.87 7.20 0.52
N MET A 39 7.97 7.73 1.72
CA MET A 39 7.91 6.95 2.96
C MET A 39 6.87 7.60 3.87
N ALA A 40 5.85 6.84 4.26
CA ALA A 40 4.73 7.36 5.04
C ALA A 40 4.38 6.42 6.19
N ALA A 41 4.15 6.98 7.37
CA ALA A 41 3.56 6.25 8.48
C ALA A 41 2.07 6.01 8.21
N LEU A 42 1.58 4.81 8.53
CA LEU A 42 0.18 4.43 8.37
C LEU A 42 -0.53 4.37 9.73
N GLY A 43 -1.73 4.92 9.77
CA GLY A 43 -2.62 4.83 10.93
C GLY A 43 -3.64 3.69 10.82
N PRO A 44 -4.38 3.39 11.91
CA PRO A 44 -5.46 2.41 11.88
C PRO A 44 -6.50 2.76 10.83
N SER A 45 -6.56 1.98 9.75
CA SER A 45 -7.42 2.26 8.59
C SER A 45 -7.48 1.06 7.64
N PRO A 46 -8.50 0.99 6.77
CA PRO A 46 -8.50 0.03 5.68
C PRO A 46 -7.46 0.42 4.61
N LEU A 47 -6.59 -0.51 4.26
CA LEU A 47 -5.74 -0.44 3.06
C LEU A 47 -6.49 -1.08 1.90
N ARG A 48 -6.51 -0.41 0.75
CA ARG A 48 -7.13 -0.95 -0.46
C ARG A 48 -6.08 -1.10 -1.55
N ILE A 49 -5.95 -2.30 -2.10
CA ILE A 49 -5.06 -2.60 -3.22
C ILE A 49 -5.93 -2.95 -4.41
N LYS A 50 -5.86 -2.14 -5.47
CA LYS A 50 -6.51 -2.40 -6.75
C LYS A 50 -5.53 -3.07 -7.69
N ALA A 51 -5.83 -4.29 -8.10
CA ALA A 51 -5.11 -5.07 -9.10
C ALA A 51 -6.03 -5.38 -10.30
N ASP A 52 -5.49 -6.01 -11.34
CA ASP A 52 -6.29 -6.48 -12.49
C ASP A 52 -7.38 -7.47 -12.10
N SER A 53 -7.14 -8.26 -11.05
CA SER A 53 -8.09 -9.23 -10.51
C SER A 53 -9.21 -8.59 -9.68
N GLY A 54 -9.17 -7.27 -9.45
CA GLY A 54 -10.13 -6.53 -8.64
C GLY A 54 -9.51 -5.80 -7.46
N GLU A 55 -10.35 -5.39 -6.52
CA GLU A 55 -9.94 -4.66 -5.31
C GLU A 55 -9.87 -5.61 -4.11
N LYS A 56 -8.77 -5.54 -3.35
CA LYS A 56 -8.60 -6.23 -2.07
C LYS A 56 -8.49 -5.20 -0.94
N THR A 57 -9.22 -5.45 0.15
CA THR A 57 -9.21 -4.58 1.33
C THR A 57 -8.64 -5.32 2.53
N TYR A 58 -7.72 -4.66 3.23
CA TYR A 58 -7.05 -5.18 4.42
C TYR A 58 -7.26 -4.22 5.59
N ALA A 59 -7.56 -4.74 6.77
CA ALA A 59 -7.60 -3.93 7.98
C ALA A 59 -6.17 -3.76 8.52
N LEU A 60 -5.71 -2.51 8.63
CA LEU A 60 -4.41 -2.21 9.25
C LEU A 60 -4.60 -1.65 10.66
N SER A 61 -3.79 -2.13 11.59
CA SER A 61 -3.60 -1.47 12.89
C SER A 61 -2.64 -0.27 12.78
N GLY A 62 -1.82 -0.23 11.74
CA GLY A 62 -0.79 0.78 11.48
C GLY A 62 0.35 0.16 10.68
N GLY A 63 1.43 0.90 10.48
CA GLY A 63 2.63 0.42 9.80
C GLY A 63 3.37 1.51 9.05
N VAL A 64 4.14 1.11 8.03
CA VAL A 64 4.87 2.02 7.15
C VAL A 64 4.59 1.62 5.72
N LEU A 65 4.35 2.61 4.86
CA LEU A 65 4.31 2.46 3.42
C LEU A 65 5.59 3.04 2.83
N GLN A 66 6.27 2.26 2.00
CA GLN A 66 7.45 2.69 1.26
C GLN A 66 7.16 2.53 -0.24
N VAL A 67 7.41 3.61 -0.98
CA VAL A 67 7.45 3.64 -2.44
C VAL A 67 8.90 3.93 -2.82
N SER A 68 9.48 3.03 -3.61
CA SER A 68 10.79 3.23 -4.20
C SER A 68 10.60 3.58 -5.67
N ALA A 69 11.43 4.48 -6.19
CA ALA A 69 11.65 4.53 -7.64
C ALA A 69 12.60 3.38 -7.97
N ASP A 70 12.19 2.47 -8.85
CA ASP A 70 13.17 1.58 -9.47
C ASP A 70 14.15 2.43 -10.29
N ALA A 71 15.44 2.13 -10.13
CA ALA A 71 16.53 2.76 -10.87
C ALA A 71 16.67 2.17 -12.28
#